data_AF-A0A1W9Z1E4-F1
#
_entry.id   AF-A0A1W9Z1E4-F1
#
_cell.length_a   1.000
_cell.length_b   1.000
_cell.length_c   1.000
_cell.angle_alpha   90.00
_cell.angle_beta   90.00
_cell.angle_gamma   90.00
#
_symmetry.space_group_name_H-M   'P 1'
#
loop_
_entity.id
_entity.type
_entity.pdbx_description
1 polymer ?
#
loop_
_entity_poly.entity_id
_entity_poly.type
_entity_poly.pdbx_seq_one_letter_code
_entity_poly.pdbx_strand_id
1 'polypeptide(L)'
;MSAPDSQPEPGPEAGIEAIEQDIEQTRREVGDTVAALGAKLDVKERVTDAVTEPDGSVKTAIPIAATIFATTIVLLGVVIWRRRR
;
A
#
# COMPACT_ATOMS: atom_id res chain seq x y z
N MET A 1 11.59 -6.25 6.97
CA MET A 1 10.47 -6.95 6.31
C MET A 1 10.84 -8.40 6.29
N SER A 2 10.19 -9.21 7.11
CA SER A 2 10.34 -10.66 7.04
C SER A 2 9.85 -11.10 5.66
N ALA A 3 10.67 -11.85 4.92
CA ALA A 3 10.18 -12.52 3.73
C ALA A 3 9.03 -13.44 4.16
N PRO A 4 7.93 -13.53 3.39
CA PRO A 4 6.94 -14.55 3.68
C PRO A 4 7.66 -15.90 3.66
N ASP A 5 7.31 -16.78 4.58
CA ASP A 5 7.81 -18.14 4.61
C ASP A 5 7.33 -18.84 3.33
N SER A 6 8.08 -18.71 2.24
CA SER A 6 7.83 -19.38 0.97
C SER A 6 8.11 -20.86 1.17
N GLN A 7 7.08 -21.59 1.57
CA GLN A 7 7.14 -23.04 1.61
C GLN A 7 7.48 -23.54 0.18
N PRO A 8 8.38 -24.53 0.03
CA PRO A 8 8.77 -25.01 -1.29
C PRO A 8 7.57 -25.53 -2.06
N GLU A 9 7.41 -25.05 -3.31
CA GLU A 9 6.36 -25.51 -4.22
C GLU A 9 6.36 -27.03 -4.35
N PRO A 10 5.17 -27.66 -4.37
CA PRO A 10 5.07 -29.10 -4.55
C PRO A 10 5.66 -29.54 -5.90
N GLY A 11 6.59 -30.50 -5.85
CA GLY A 11 7.21 -31.09 -7.04
C GLY A 11 6.28 -32.02 -7.81
N PRO A 12 6.69 -32.49 -9.00
CA PRO A 12 5.84 -33.31 -9.90
C PRO A 12 5.39 -34.66 -9.31
N GLU A 13 6.00 -35.12 -8.22
CA GLU A 13 5.64 -36.34 -7.49
C GLU A 13 4.66 -36.07 -6.32
N ALA A 14 4.19 -34.83 -6.16
CA ALA A 14 3.31 -34.45 -5.06
C ALA A 14 1.91 -35.07 -5.20
N GLY A 15 1.40 -35.57 -4.08
CA GLY A 15 0.03 -36.07 -4.01
C GLY A 15 -1.01 -34.96 -4.22
N ILE A 16 -2.20 -35.33 -4.66
CA ILE A 16 -3.32 -34.41 -4.95
C ILE A 16 -3.61 -33.47 -3.77
N GLU A 17 -3.61 -33.99 -2.54
CA GLU A 17 -3.86 -33.23 -1.32
C GLU A 17 -2.85 -32.09 -1.11
N ALA A 18 -1.57 -32.33 -1.44
CA ALA A 18 -0.53 -31.30 -1.34
C ALA A 18 -0.72 -30.18 -2.38
N ILE A 19 -1.16 -30.54 -3.59
CA ILE A 19 -1.49 -29.57 -4.65
C ILE A 19 -2.72 -28.74 -4.28
N GLU A 20 -3.77 -29.38 -3.73
CA GLU A 20 -4.97 -28.66 -3.28
C GLU A 20 -4.66 -27.65 -2.17
N GLN A 21 -3.83 -28.04 -1.21
CA GLN A 21 -3.40 -27.16 -0.13
C GLN A 21 -2.61 -25.96 -0.65
N ASP A 22 -1.70 -26.18 -1.61
CA ASP A 22 -0.86 -25.15 -2.21
C ASP A 22 -1.69 -24.14 -3.04
N ILE A 23 -2.65 -24.64 -3.83
CA ILE A 23 -3.59 -23.80 -4.58
C ILE A 23 -4.39 -22.91 -3.63
N GLU A 24 -4.87 -23.46 -2.52
CA GLU A 24 -5.65 -22.71 -1.55
C GLU A 24 -4.81 -21.66 -0.83
N GLN A 25 -3.54 -21.97 -0.51
CA GLN A 25 -2.59 -20.99 0.03
C GLN A 25 -2.33 -19.87 -0.98
N THR A 26 -2.01 -20.20 -2.23
CA THR A 26 -1.74 -19.24 -3.29
C THR A 26 -2.95 -18.33 -3.55
N ARG A 27 -4.17 -18.88 -3.52
CA ARG A 27 -5.41 -18.09 -3.65
C ARG A 27 -5.54 -17.03 -2.56
N ARG A 28 -5.18 -17.35 -1.32
CA ARG A 28 -5.20 -16.39 -0.21
C ARG A 28 -4.14 -15.31 -0.38
N GLU A 29 -2.91 -15.69 -0.69
CA GLU A 29 -1.81 -14.74 -0.88
C GLU A 29 -2.06 -13.74 -2.02
N VAL A 30 -2.61 -14.23 -3.14
CA VAL A 30 -3.02 -13.36 -4.26
C VAL A 30 -4.19 -12.47 -3.85
N GLY A 31 -5.17 -13.00 -3.10
CA GLY A 31 -6.29 -12.21 -2.56
C GLY A 31 -5.81 -11.06 -1.68
N ASP A 32 -4.91 -11.33 -0.74
CA ASP A 32 -4.33 -10.34 0.16
C ASP A 32 -3.50 -9.29 -0.61
N THR A 33 -2.77 -9.72 -1.64
CA THR A 33 -1.99 -8.82 -2.49
C THR A 33 -2.91 -7.89 -3.29
N VAL A 34 -3.98 -8.41 -3.87
CA VAL A 34 -4.97 -7.61 -4.59
C VAL A 34 -5.68 -6.64 -3.64
N ALA A 35 -6.03 -7.06 -2.43
CA ALA A 35 -6.61 -6.20 -1.42
C ALA A 35 -5.65 -5.06 -1.01
N ALA A 36 -4.36 -5.37 -0.81
CA ALA A 36 -3.35 -4.37 -0.51
C ALA A 36 -3.11 -3.37 -1.66
N LEU A 37 -3.14 -3.84 -2.91
CA LEU A 37 -3.07 -3.00 -4.10
C LEU A 37 -4.32 -2.11 -4.22
N GLY A 38 -5.51 -2.66 -3.99
CA GLY A 38 -6.77 -1.92 -3.93
C GLY A 38 -6.74 -0.81 -2.87
N ALA A 39 -6.26 -1.12 -1.67
CA ALA A 39 -6.10 -0.13 -0.60
C ALA A 39 -5.14 1.01 -0.98
N LYS A 40 -4.05 0.73 -1.71
CA LYS A 40 -3.15 1.77 -2.22
C LYS A 40 -3.80 2.67 -3.26
N LEU A 41 -4.66 2.10 -4.10
CA LEU A 41 -5.40 2.85 -5.11
C LEU A 41 -6.49 3.72 -4.46
N ASP A 42 -7.22 3.21 -3.47
CA ASP A 42 -8.22 3.98 -2.71
C ASP A 42 -7.60 5.21 -2.03
N VAL A 43 -6.41 5.08 -1.43
CA VAL A 43 -5.70 6.24 -0.85
C VAL A 43 -5.34 7.28 -1.92
N LYS A 44 -4.89 6.84 -3.11
CA LYS A 44 -4.57 7.76 -4.22
C LYS A 44 -5.81 8.46 -4.73
N GLU A 45 -6.92 7.74 -4.87
CA GLU A 45 -8.20 8.30 -5.30
C GLU A 45 -8.73 9.30 -4.29
N ARG A 46 -8.78 8.96 -2.99
CA ARG A 46 -9.18 9.88 -1.91
C ARG A 46 -8.34 11.15 -1.86
N VAL A 47 -7.02 11.03 -2.03
CA VAL A 47 -6.14 12.22 -2.08
C VAL A 47 -6.43 13.05 -3.32
N THR A 48 -6.65 12.41 -4.48
CA THR A 48 -6.98 13.11 -5.73
C THR A 48 -8.31 13.83 -5.63
N ASP A 49 -9.33 13.18 -5.08
CA ASP A 49 -10.67 13.74 -4.86
C ASP A 49 -10.66 14.87 -3.82
N ALA A 50 -9.84 14.74 -2.77
CA ALA A 50 -9.66 15.81 -1.78
C ALA A 50 -9.02 17.08 -2.37
N VAL A 51 -8.20 16.96 -3.43
CA VAL A 51 -7.46 18.08 -4.02
C VAL A 51 -7.98 18.56 -5.38
N THR A 52 -8.95 17.86 -5.97
CA THR A 52 -9.46 18.16 -7.33
C THR A 52 -10.94 18.54 -7.26
N GLU A 53 -11.34 19.60 -7.95
CA GLU A 53 -12.74 19.95 -8.17
C GLU A 53 -13.35 19.13 -9.32
N PRO A 54 -14.69 19.01 -9.40
CA PRO A 54 -15.37 18.21 -10.43
C PRO A 54 -15.11 18.68 -11.87
N ASP A 55 -14.51 19.85 -12.07
CA ASP A 55 -14.08 20.39 -13.36
C ASP A 55 -12.63 20.00 -13.74
N GLY A 56 -11.94 19.23 -12.91
CA GLY A 56 -10.55 18.82 -13.11
C GLY A 56 -9.52 19.84 -12.65
N SER A 57 -9.94 20.96 -12.04
CA SER A 57 -9.05 21.97 -11.48
C SER A 57 -8.54 21.52 -10.10
N VAL A 58 -7.25 21.71 -9.83
CA VAL A 58 -6.71 21.52 -8.48
C VAL A 58 -7.26 22.64 -7.60
N LYS A 59 -7.89 22.30 -6.47
CA LYS A 59 -8.46 23.23 -5.49
C LYS A 59 -7.39 24.23 -5.02
N THR A 60 -7.31 25.36 -5.71
CA THR A 60 -6.46 26.50 -5.33
C THR A 60 -7.25 27.39 -4.38
N ALA A 61 -7.87 26.79 -3.37
CA ALA A 61 -8.57 27.51 -2.33
C ALA A 61 -7.71 27.40 -1.09
N ILE A 62 -6.84 28.39 -0.83
CA ILE A 62 -5.97 28.47 0.35
C ILE A 62 -6.78 28.15 1.62
N PRO A 63 -6.61 26.98 2.27
CA PRO A 63 -7.29 26.69 3.51
C PRO A 63 -6.25 26.48 4.61
N ILE A 64 -6.54 26.99 5.80
CA ILE A 64 -5.66 26.87 6.98
C ILE A 64 -5.37 25.39 7.36
N ALA A 65 -6.03 24.42 6.72
CA ALA A 65 -5.75 22.99 6.81
C ALA A 65 -4.45 22.52 6.09
N ALA A 66 -3.96 23.24 5.07
CA ALA A 66 -2.76 22.85 4.31
C ALA A 66 -1.45 23.04 5.10
N THR A 67 -1.45 23.91 6.11
CA THR A 67 -0.26 24.17 6.94
C THR A 67 0.11 23.00 7.85
N ILE A 68 -0.85 22.15 8.25
CA ILE A 68 -0.58 21.04 9.19
C ILE A 68 0.10 19.87 8.49
N PHE A 69 -0.29 19.54 7.25
CA PHE A 69 0.36 18.46 6.49
C PHE A 69 1.77 18.84 6.02
N ALA A 70 1.96 20.09 5.57
CA ALA A 70 3.30 20.56 5.19
C ALA A 70 4.25 20.60 6.40
N THR A 71 3.79 21.08 7.57
CA THR A 71 4.62 21.12 8.78
C THR A 71 4.95 19.74 9.32
N THR A 72 4.01 18.77 9.28
CA THR A 72 4.29 17.39 9.71
C THR A 72 5.30 16.70 8.80
N ILE A 73 5.21 16.86 7.47
CA ILE A 73 6.20 16.32 6.52
C ILE A 73 7.58 16.96 6.75
N VAL A 74 7.64 18.28 6.94
CA VAL A 74 8.90 19.00 7.20
C VAL A 74 9.52 18.55 8.53
N LEU A 75 8.73 18.45 9.60
CA LEU A 75 9.22 17.97 10.91
C LEU A 75 9.75 16.54 10.82
N LEU A 76 9.03 15.65 10.13
CA LEU A 76 9.47 14.26 9.95
C LEU A 76 10.78 14.18 9.15
N GLY A 77 10.90 14.97 8.09
CA GLY A 77 12.13 15.09 7.30
C GLY A 77 13.34 15.59 8.13
N VAL A 78 13.12 16.63 8.95
CA VAL A 78 14.16 17.17 9.84
C VAL A 78 14.59 16.16 10.91
N VAL A 79 13.65 15.42 11.51
CA VAL A 79 13.94 14.39 12.51
C VAL A 79 14.76 13.25 11.90
N ILE A 80 14.39 12.77 10.71
CA ILE A 80 15.13 11.73 10.00
C ILE A 80 16.54 12.21 9.65
N TRP A 81 16.69 13.46 9.20
CA TRP A 81 17.99 14.04 8.88
C TRP A 81 18.89 14.17 10.11
N ARG A 82 18.35 14.62 11.25
CA ARG A 82 19.09 14.74 12.51
C ARG A 82 19.49 13.38 13.10
N ARG A 83 18.73 12.33 12.83
CA ARG A 83 19.05 10.97 13.27
C ARG A 83 20.12 10.30 12.39
N ARG A 84 20.30 10.78 11.16
CA ARG A 84 21.25 10.23 10.19
C ARG A 84 22.58 10.99 10.12
N ARG A 85 22.67 12.16 10.77
CA ARG A 85 23.89 12.96 10.90
C ARG A 85 24.48 12.79 12.29
#